data_AF-A0A3B8NC42-F1
#
_entry.id   AF-A0A3B8NC42-F1
#
_cell.length_a   1.000
_cell.length_b   1.000
_cell.length_c   1.000
_cell.angle_alpha   90.00
_cell.angle_beta   90.00
_cell.angle_gamma   90.00
#
_symmetry.space_group_name_H-M   'P 1'
#
loop_
_entity.id
_entity.type
_entity.pdbx_description
1 polymer ?
#
loop_
_entity_poly.entity_id
_entity_poly.type
_entity_poly.pdbx_seq_one_letter_code
_entity_poly.pdbx_strand_id
1 'polypeptide(L)'
;MADKKSIVTLDIGSQRVTMARFSLSKGSLILQNYAYQYLVGDPAADSARMPQVSAAIKELSTALKLGGSDVYYTISGHAVFTRFVSLPNLEGSELDELVEFEAQQNVPFPIEEVTWAYQPVSTSGEEVEVLLVAIKNDAIDEINEAVEDGALIGRGVDVAPVALCNAFKFSYPETENAALLIDVGARTTDLIYVEGDRIYTRSVPVGGAAASSAIAKEFDMSFADAEERKMQDGFVSLGGAVADHEDPGIAAMSKVIRTTMTRLHSEIMRTTGNYRQAGGGAPTIAYLCGGSAALPYLREFLAEKLGFEVEYFNALSSVGVGPSLDAEEVGKDAHNLGELVGLALRDVNSKNISIDLAPNDILARRDLDKRKPFLFAAAACWFILLILGVLYYNKGKSTAQTNLSTLNTAFAELDGVDRQITEVTNKEKKGTEEAKPIEAAVKGRTAHIEILNHLNSIVQNDNVWFVQIEPLFQGAPLKDTAKLGENDISGRFKKPQTNKNAGAPDANVITHFRLYGMFRESSQSLYGFENRLKDSVIFDAKEMDGNNKTVLEKGPNEYAGQVRYDLRLVEPIHTNKAK
;
A
#
# COMPACT_ATOMS: atom_id res chain seq x y z
N MET A 1 18.62 -5.82 -28.16
CA MET A 1 18.06 -6.95 -28.92
C MET A 1 16.61 -7.05 -28.46
N ALA A 2 15.65 -6.74 -29.32
CA ALA A 2 14.23 -6.82 -28.93
C ALA A 2 13.91 -8.30 -28.65
N ASP A 3 13.45 -8.62 -27.44
CA ASP A 3 13.01 -9.95 -27.09
C ASP A 3 11.95 -10.40 -28.09
N LYS A 4 12.27 -11.42 -28.88
CA LYS A 4 11.29 -12.09 -29.73
C LYS A 4 10.33 -12.81 -28.80
N LYS A 5 9.13 -12.26 -28.58
CA LYS A 5 8.06 -12.97 -27.87
C LYS A 5 7.83 -14.28 -28.62
N SER A 6 8.19 -15.38 -27.98
CA SER A 6 7.97 -16.74 -28.48
C SER A 6 6.52 -17.09 -28.22
N ILE A 7 5.85 -17.66 -29.21
CA ILE A 7 4.45 -18.10 -29.11
C ILE A 7 4.44 -19.60 -29.38
N VAL A 8 3.96 -20.40 -28.43
CA VAL A 8 3.80 -21.84 -28.61
C VAL A 8 2.32 -22.12 -28.82
N THR A 9 2.03 -22.90 -29.84
CA THR A 9 0.67 -23.29 -30.21
C THR A 9 0.55 -24.80 -30.32
N LEU A 10 -0.60 -25.32 -29.93
CA LEU A 10 -0.89 -26.76 -29.95
C LEU A 10 -2.29 -26.99 -30.53
N ASP A 11 -2.38 -27.83 -31.55
CA ASP A 11 -3.64 -28.30 -32.12
C ASP A 11 -3.88 -29.75 -31.68
N ILE A 12 -5.03 -29.98 -31.05
CA ILE A 12 -5.45 -31.28 -30.52
C ILE A 12 -6.57 -31.83 -31.39
N GLY A 13 -6.19 -32.36 -32.57
CA GLY A 13 -7.09 -33.05 -33.48
C GLY A 13 -7.48 -34.46 -33.01
N SER A 14 -8.42 -35.09 -33.72
CA SER A 14 -8.93 -36.41 -33.33
C SER A 14 -7.95 -37.57 -33.59
N GLN A 15 -7.07 -37.45 -34.60
CA GLN A 15 -6.05 -38.45 -34.94
C GLN A 15 -4.65 -37.85 -35.16
N ARG A 16 -4.50 -36.53 -35.00
CA ARG A 16 -3.23 -35.84 -35.17
C ARG A 16 -3.14 -34.76 -34.10
N VAL A 17 -2.03 -34.72 -33.38
CA VAL A 17 -1.68 -33.65 -32.45
C VAL A 17 -0.49 -32.92 -33.06
N THR A 18 -0.59 -31.61 -33.24
CA THR A 18 0.48 -30.82 -33.86
C THR A 18 0.88 -29.68 -32.93
N MET A 19 2.18 -29.46 -32.78
CA MET A 19 2.71 -28.39 -31.94
C MET A 19 3.71 -27.56 -32.74
N ALA A 20 3.62 -26.24 -32.59
CA ALA A 20 4.48 -25.30 -33.30
C ALA A 20 4.98 -24.19 -32.39
N ARG A 21 6.16 -23.67 -32.73
CA ARG A 21 6.75 -22.49 -32.11
C ARG A 21 6.87 -21.40 -33.14
N PHE A 22 6.28 -20.26 -32.84
CA PHE A 22 6.36 -19.04 -33.64
C PHE A 22 7.16 -17.96 -32.91
N SER A 23 7.63 -17.00 -33.68
CA SER A 23 8.14 -15.73 -33.15
C SER A 23 7.54 -14.57 -33.93
N LEU A 24 7.25 -13.46 -33.25
CA LEU A 24 6.81 -12.24 -33.89
C LEU A 24 8.02 -11.32 -34.13
N SER A 25 8.25 -10.90 -35.37
CA SER A 25 9.32 -9.97 -35.71
C SER A 25 8.80 -8.86 -36.62
N LYS A 26 8.83 -7.61 -36.14
CA LYS A 26 8.37 -6.42 -36.89
C LYS A 26 6.95 -6.57 -37.47
N GLY A 27 6.06 -7.27 -36.77
CA GLY A 27 4.68 -7.53 -37.21
C GLY A 27 4.50 -8.76 -38.11
N SER A 28 5.59 -9.41 -38.55
CA SER A 28 5.53 -10.67 -39.29
C SER A 28 5.65 -11.87 -38.35
N LEU A 29 4.78 -12.85 -38.55
CA LEU A 29 4.84 -14.13 -37.87
C LEU A 29 5.88 -15.02 -38.55
N ILE A 30 6.75 -15.69 -37.77
CA ILE A 30 7.78 -16.59 -38.31
C ILE A 30 7.70 -17.94 -37.60
N LEU A 31 7.43 -19.01 -38.34
CA LEU A 31 7.48 -20.40 -37.88
C LEU A 31 8.93 -20.79 -37.58
N GLN A 32 9.25 -21.07 -36.33
CA GLN A 32 10.60 -21.45 -35.90
C GLN A 32 10.81 -22.97 -35.94
N ASN A 33 9.83 -23.73 -35.46
CA ASN A 33 9.86 -25.18 -35.45
C ASN A 33 8.44 -25.74 -35.31
N TYR A 34 8.19 -26.95 -35.79
CA TYR A 34 6.95 -27.68 -35.54
C TYR A 34 7.19 -29.19 -35.55
N ALA A 35 6.28 -29.93 -34.95
CA ALA A 35 6.23 -31.38 -35.00
C ALA A 35 4.78 -31.84 -34.83
N TYR A 36 4.48 -33.05 -35.28
CA TYR A 36 3.18 -33.68 -35.08
C TYR A 36 3.34 -35.15 -34.71
N GLN A 37 2.31 -35.71 -34.08
CA GLN A 37 2.16 -37.13 -33.84
C GLN A 37 0.77 -37.60 -34.28
N TYR A 38 0.72 -38.78 -34.90
CA TYR A 38 -0.53 -39.45 -35.23
C TYR A 38 -0.98 -40.32 -34.04
N LEU A 39 -2.29 -40.31 -33.78
CA LEU A 39 -2.91 -41.16 -32.77
C LEU A 39 -3.41 -42.44 -33.45
N VAL A 40 -3.20 -43.59 -32.80
CA VAL A 40 -3.53 -44.89 -33.36
C VAL A 40 -4.92 -45.33 -32.87
N GLY A 41 -5.75 -45.79 -33.81
CA GLY A 41 -7.08 -46.32 -33.51
C GLY A 41 -8.22 -45.42 -33.96
N ASP A 42 -9.44 -45.92 -33.74
CA ASP A 42 -10.67 -45.26 -34.18
C ASP A 42 -10.94 -44.02 -33.31
N PRO A 43 -10.98 -42.80 -33.88
CA PRO A 43 -11.28 -41.59 -33.12
C PRO A 43 -12.71 -41.53 -32.57
N ALA A 44 -13.59 -42.46 -32.95
CA ALA A 44 -14.90 -42.65 -32.34
C ALA A 44 -14.86 -43.51 -31.05
N ALA A 45 -13.75 -44.20 -30.78
CA ALA A 45 -13.56 -45.00 -29.58
C ALA A 45 -12.97 -44.14 -28.43
N ASP A 46 -13.84 -43.42 -27.72
CA ASP A 46 -13.44 -42.34 -26.80
C ASP A 46 -12.51 -42.79 -25.64
N SER A 47 -12.63 -44.02 -25.12
CA SER A 47 -11.96 -44.42 -23.87
C SER A 47 -10.43 -44.55 -23.94
N ALA A 48 -9.85 -44.73 -25.13
CA ALA A 48 -8.40 -44.85 -25.31
C ALA A 48 -7.76 -43.60 -25.89
N ARG A 49 -8.54 -42.55 -26.18
CA ARG A 49 -8.07 -41.38 -26.92
C ARG A 49 -7.21 -40.47 -26.05
N MET A 50 -7.71 -40.06 -24.87
CA MET A 50 -7.00 -39.09 -24.06
C MET A 50 -5.63 -39.54 -23.55
N PRO A 51 -5.44 -40.81 -23.13
CA PRO A 51 -4.10 -41.31 -22.80
C PRO A 51 -3.11 -41.18 -23.97
N GLN A 52 -3.56 -41.39 -25.21
CA GLN A 52 -2.71 -41.19 -26.39
C GLN A 52 -2.44 -39.70 -26.67
N VAL A 53 -3.42 -38.83 -26.44
CA VAL A 53 -3.25 -37.37 -26.55
C VAL A 53 -2.20 -36.89 -25.55
N SER A 54 -2.31 -37.26 -24.27
CA SER A 54 -1.33 -36.90 -23.23
C SER A 54 0.08 -37.39 -23.59
N ALA A 55 0.21 -38.65 -24.05
CA ALA A 55 1.49 -39.18 -24.51
C ALA A 55 2.06 -38.39 -25.70
N ALA A 56 1.24 -38.08 -26.71
CA ALA A 56 1.64 -37.32 -27.89
C ALA A 56 2.09 -35.90 -27.52
N ILE A 57 1.35 -35.18 -26.66
CA ILE A 57 1.71 -33.84 -26.19
C ILE A 57 3.06 -33.87 -25.47
N LYS A 58 3.27 -34.86 -24.59
CA LYS A 58 4.53 -35.02 -23.85
C LYS A 58 5.72 -35.30 -24.76
N GLU A 59 5.56 -36.15 -25.77
CA GLU A 59 6.59 -36.42 -26.77
C GLU A 59 6.91 -35.18 -27.60
N LEU A 60 5.89 -34.46 -28.08
CA LEU A 60 6.05 -33.22 -28.85
C LEU A 60 6.75 -32.12 -28.02
N SER A 61 6.32 -31.93 -26.77
CA SER A 61 6.92 -30.97 -25.84
C SER A 61 8.41 -31.29 -25.60
N THR A 62 8.74 -32.58 -25.45
CA THR A 62 10.13 -33.04 -25.26
C THR A 62 10.95 -32.83 -26.54
N ALA A 63 10.43 -33.24 -27.71
CA ALA A 63 11.11 -33.13 -29.00
C ALA A 63 11.41 -31.67 -29.37
N LEU A 64 10.46 -30.78 -29.12
CA LEU A 64 10.59 -29.35 -29.40
C LEU A 64 11.26 -28.55 -28.27
N LYS A 65 11.57 -29.19 -27.13
CA LYS A 65 12.17 -28.59 -25.93
C LYS A 65 11.34 -27.42 -25.39
N LEU A 66 10.05 -27.64 -25.23
CA LEU A 66 9.07 -26.62 -24.83
C LEU A 66 8.60 -26.73 -23.37
N GLY A 67 9.16 -27.65 -22.57
CA GLY A 67 8.82 -27.77 -21.15
C GLY A 67 8.94 -26.44 -20.39
N GLY A 68 7.89 -26.08 -19.64
CA GLY A 68 7.74 -24.82 -18.93
C GLY A 68 7.30 -23.63 -19.79
N SER A 69 7.01 -23.86 -21.08
CA SER A 69 6.54 -22.79 -21.98
C SER A 69 5.04 -22.56 -21.84
N ASP A 70 4.67 -21.29 -22.00
CA ASP A 70 3.29 -20.86 -22.19
C ASP A 70 2.76 -21.35 -23.53
N VAL A 71 1.62 -22.06 -23.53
CA VAL A 71 0.98 -22.60 -24.74
C VAL A 71 -0.46 -22.13 -24.89
N TYR A 72 -0.81 -21.76 -26.12
CA TYR A 72 -2.20 -21.62 -26.55
C TYR A 72 -2.59 -22.87 -27.32
N TYR A 73 -3.75 -23.43 -27.07
CA TYR A 73 -4.18 -24.64 -27.75
C TYR A 73 -5.59 -24.53 -28.26
N THR A 74 -5.87 -25.34 -29.27
CA THR A 74 -7.19 -25.45 -29.84
C THR A 74 -7.74 -26.85 -29.67
N ILE A 75 -9.07 -26.91 -29.58
CA ILE A 75 -9.83 -28.14 -29.51
C ILE A 75 -10.69 -28.27 -30.77
N SER A 76 -10.92 -29.52 -31.18
CA SER A 76 -11.75 -29.84 -32.35
C SER A 76 -13.17 -29.28 -32.20
N GLY A 77 -13.73 -28.73 -33.29
CA GLY A 77 -15.09 -28.19 -33.31
C GLY A 77 -16.18 -29.20 -32.91
N HIS A 78 -15.91 -30.51 -33.01
CA HIS A 78 -16.85 -31.55 -32.57
C HIS A 78 -17.04 -31.62 -31.04
N ALA A 79 -15.99 -31.32 -30.27
CA ALA A 79 -16.04 -31.38 -28.81
C ALA A 79 -16.82 -30.19 -28.21
N VAL A 80 -17.22 -29.23 -29.04
CA VAL A 80 -17.71 -27.93 -28.62
C VAL A 80 -19.04 -27.63 -29.31
N PHE A 81 -20.00 -27.17 -28.53
CA PHE A 81 -21.24 -26.62 -29.05
C PHE A 81 -20.98 -25.21 -29.59
N THR A 82 -21.37 -24.96 -30.84
CA THR A 82 -21.24 -23.65 -31.49
C THR A 82 -22.58 -23.17 -32.02
N ARG A 83 -22.91 -21.89 -31.83
CA ARG A 83 -24.15 -21.30 -32.32
C ARG A 83 -24.02 -19.80 -32.57
N PHE A 84 -24.58 -19.33 -33.68
CA PHE A 84 -24.73 -17.92 -33.97
C PHE A 84 -26.08 -17.41 -33.45
N VAL A 85 -26.05 -16.27 -32.76
CA VAL A 85 -27.24 -15.58 -32.22
C VAL A 85 -27.20 -14.13 -32.67
N SER A 86 -28.32 -13.63 -33.22
CA SER A 86 -28.46 -12.20 -33.55
C SER A 86 -29.06 -11.47 -32.35
N LEU A 87 -28.38 -10.43 -31.90
CA LEU A 87 -28.74 -9.64 -30.74
C LEU A 87 -28.88 -8.17 -31.14
N PRO A 88 -29.71 -7.37 -30.46
CA PRO A 88 -29.66 -5.92 -30.61
C PRO A 88 -28.26 -5.40 -30.25
N ASN A 89 -27.79 -4.41 -31.02
CA ASN A 89 -26.50 -3.76 -30.84
C ASN A 89 -26.58 -2.83 -29.61
N LEU A 90 -26.25 -3.38 -28.45
CA LEU A 90 -26.16 -2.69 -27.17
C LEU A 90 -24.69 -2.44 -26.81
N GLU A 91 -24.40 -1.33 -26.14
CA GLU A 91 -23.03 -1.01 -25.71
C GLU A 91 -22.75 -1.57 -24.30
N GLY A 92 -21.54 -2.13 -24.12
CA GLY A 92 -21.00 -2.47 -22.80
C GLY A 92 -21.75 -3.59 -22.08
N SER A 93 -22.02 -3.38 -20.78
CA SER A 93 -22.53 -4.41 -19.85
C SER A 93 -23.92 -4.93 -20.17
N GLU A 94 -24.73 -4.17 -20.91
CA GLU A 94 -26.08 -4.61 -21.31
C GLU A 94 -26.03 -5.74 -22.35
N LEU A 95 -25.00 -5.75 -23.20
CA LEU A 95 -24.79 -6.84 -24.15
C LEU A 95 -24.36 -8.13 -23.42
N ASP A 96 -23.47 -8.02 -22.42
CA ASP A 96 -23.00 -9.17 -21.64
C ASP A 96 -24.16 -9.90 -20.95
N GLU A 97 -25.07 -9.17 -20.29
CA GLU A 97 -26.24 -9.74 -19.61
C GLU A 97 -27.19 -10.44 -20.59
N LEU A 98 -27.40 -9.84 -21.78
CA LEU A 98 -28.25 -10.43 -22.81
C LEU A 98 -27.63 -11.68 -23.43
N VAL A 99 -26.32 -11.65 -23.68
CA VAL A 99 -25.58 -12.81 -24.19
C VAL A 99 -25.62 -13.96 -23.18
N GLU A 100 -25.49 -13.68 -21.88
CA GLU A 100 -25.61 -14.69 -20.82
C GLU A 100 -27.01 -15.32 -20.82
N PHE A 101 -28.06 -14.51 -20.94
CA PHE A 101 -29.43 -15.02 -21.06
C PHE A 101 -29.61 -15.92 -22.30
N GLU A 102 -29.12 -15.49 -23.47
CA GLU A 102 -29.16 -16.31 -24.69
C GLU A 102 -28.33 -17.60 -24.57
N ALA A 103 -27.16 -17.54 -23.93
CA ALA A 103 -26.35 -18.72 -23.68
C ALA A 103 -27.12 -19.76 -22.86
N GLN A 104 -27.82 -19.34 -21.80
CA GLN A 104 -28.66 -20.23 -20.98
C GLN A 104 -29.81 -20.88 -21.76
N GLN A 105 -30.39 -20.18 -22.74
CA GLN A 105 -31.49 -20.72 -23.55
C GLN A 105 -31.02 -21.65 -24.68
N ASN A 106 -29.83 -21.41 -25.22
CA ASN A 106 -29.37 -22.07 -26.43
C ASN A 106 -28.36 -23.19 -26.18
N VAL A 107 -27.59 -23.14 -25.09
CA VAL A 107 -26.65 -24.21 -24.72
C VAL A 107 -27.44 -25.43 -24.23
N PRO A 108 -27.22 -26.63 -24.80
CA PRO A 108 -28.05 -27.81 -24.51
C PRO A 108 -27.71 -28.49 -23.16
N PHE A 109 -26.95 -27.82 -22.29
CA PHE A 109 -26.46 -28.31 -21.01
C PHE A 109 -26.66 -27.23 -19.93
N PRO A 110 -26.74 -27.60 -18.63
CA PRO A 110 -26.73 -26.62 -17.56
C PRO A 110 -25.51 -25.70 -17.67
N ILE A 111 -25.71 -24.39 -17.53
CA ILE A 111 -24.65 -23.40 -17.74
C ILE A 111 -23.51 -23.56 -16.71
N GLU A 112 -23.80 -24.16 -15.55
CA GLU A 112 -22.86 -24.46 -14.48
C GLU A 112 -21.96 -25.68 -14.79
N GLU A 113 -22.38 -26.55 -15.72
CA GLU A 113 -21.65 -27.76 -16.12
C GLU A 113 -20.77 -27.55 -17.36
N VAL A 114 -20.76 -26.33 -17.90
CA VAL A 114 -20.02 -25.97 -19.11
C VAL A 114 -19.11 -24.77 -18.89
N THR A 115 -17.98 -24.79 -19.59
CA THR A 115 -17.17 -23.62 -19.84
C THR A 115 -17.61 -23.06 -21.18
N TRP A 116 -18.00 -21.80 -21.20
CA TRP A 116 -18.51 -21.14 -22.39
C TRP A 116 -17.86 -19.77 -22.56
N ALA A 117 -17.81 -19.32 -23.80
CA ALA A 117 -17.35 -18.01 -24.19
C ALA A 117 -18.14 -17.55 -25.41
N TYR A 118 -18.06 -16.25 -25.70
CA TYR A 118 -18.70 -15.67 -26.85
C TYR A 118 -17.79 -14.68 -27.56
N GLN A 119 -18.07 -14.44 -28.83
CA GLN A 119 -17.33 -13.46 -29.63
C GLN A 119 -18.29 -12.77 -30.62
N PRO A 120 -18.40 -11.44 -30.60
CA PRO A 120 -19.06 -10.69 -31.66
C PRO A 120 -18.33 -10.93 -32.98
N VAL A 121 -19.05 -11.35 -34.02
CA VAL A 121 -18.49 -11.70 -35.34
C VAL A 121 -18.85 -10.69 -36.42
N SER A 122 -20.06 -10.14 -36.39
CA SER A 122 -20.49 -9.15 -37.37
C SER A 122 -21.48 -8.16 -36.75
N THR A 123 -21.53 -6.95 -37.28
CA THR A 123 -22.50 -5.92 -36.87
C THR A 123 -23.23 -5.43 -38.11
N SER A 124 -24.57 -5.52 -38.09
CA SER A 124 -25.44 -5.11 -39.18
C SER A 124 -26.47 -4.10 -38.66
N GLY A 125 -26.10 -2.82 -38.68
CA GLY A 125 -26.97 -1.73 -38.24
C GLY A 125 -27.28 -1.82 -36.75
N GLU A 126 -28.54 -2.14 -36.41
CA GLU A 126 -29.04 -2.26 -35.05
C GLU A 126 -28.85 -3.67 -34.45
N GLU A 127 -28.28 -4.62 -35.18
CA GLU A 127 -28.01 -5.97 -34.68
C GLU A 127 -26.51 -6.31 -34.68
N VAL A 128 -26.09 -7.06 -33.68
CA VAL A 128 -24.78 -7.70 -33.56
C VAL A 128 -24.96 -9.21 -33.56
N GLU A 129 -24.26 -9.88 -34.47
CA GLU A 129 -24.21 -11.34 -34.52
C GLU A 129 -23.08 -11.83 -33.60
N VAL A 130 -23.43 -12.74 -32.70
CA VAL A 130 -22.52 -13.29 -31.70
C VAL A 130 -22.37 -14.80 -31.91
N LEU A 131 -21.12 -15.26 -31.93
CA LEU A 131 -20.79 -16.68 -31.88
C LEU A 131 -20.69 -17.13 -30.42
N LEU A 132 -21.63 -17.96 -29.99
CA LEU A 132 -21.61 -18.67 -28.71
C LEU A 132 -20.88 -20.01 -28.86
N VAL A 133 -20.02 -20.31 -27.89
CA VAL A 133 -19.22 -21.51 -27.85
C VAL A 133 -19.22 -22.11 -26.45
N ALA A 134 -19.53 -23.40 -26.32
CA ALA A 134 -19.62 -24.07 -25.01
C ALA A 134 -19.08 -25.50 -25.06
N ILE A 135 -18.30 -25.89 -24.04
CA ILE A 135 -17.78 -27.24 -23.82
C ILE A 135 -18.09 -27.67 -22.40
N LYS A 136 -18.35 -28.97 -22.18
CA LYS A 136 -18.54 -29.49 -20.82
C LYS A 136 -17.25 -29.37 -20.00
N ASN A 137 -17.38 -29.06 -18.71
CA ASN A 137 -16.25 -28.88 -17.80
C ASN A 137 -15.36 -30.15 -17.73
N ASP A 138 -15.97 -31.34 -17.66
CA ASP A 138 -15.24 -32.61 -17.64
C ASP A 138 -14.33 -32.79 -18.87
N ALA A 139 -14.83 -32.44 -20.06
CA ALA A 139 -14.09 -32.60 -21.31
C ALA A 139 -12.92 -31.60 -21.43
N ILE A 140 -13.08 -30.36 -20.97
CA ILE A 140 -12.00 -29.38 -21.02
C ILE A 140 -10.94 -29.65 -19.94
N ASP A 141 -11.36 -30.09 -18.75
CA ASP A 141 -10.45 -30.45 -17.65
C ASP A 141 -9.53 -31.61 -18.07
N GLU A 142 -10.06 -32.64 -18.71
CA GLU A 142 -9.27 -33.78 -19.21
C GLU A 142 -8.21 -33.36 -20.25
N ILE A 143 -8.55 -32.38 -21.11
CA ILE A 143 -7.62 -31.80 -22.10
C ILE A 143 -6.54 -30.97 -21.40
N ASN A 144 -6.92 -30.19 -20.38
CA ASN A 144 -5.99 -29.37 -19.62
C ASN A 144 -4.98 -30.24 -18.87
N GLU A 145 -5.43 -31.33 -18.25
CA GLU A 145 -4.56 -32.31 -17.60
C GLU A 145 -3.53 -32.88 -18.59
N ALA A 146 -3.97 -33.23 -19.82
CA ALA A 146 -3.06 -33.71 -20.87
C ALA A 146 -2.01 -32.66 -21.29
N VAL A 147 -2.37 -31.37 -21.29
CA VAL A 147 -1.44 -30.27 -21.56
C VAL A 147 -0.44 -30.10 -20.40
N GLU A 148 -0.90 -30.16 -19.15
CA GLU A 148 -0.06 -30.05 -17.95
C GLU A 148 0.90 -31.26 -17.81
N ASP A 149 0.46 -32.46 -18.14
CA ASP A 149 1.28 -33.69 -18.20
C ASP A 149 2.42 -33.58 -19.22
N GLY A 150 2.22 -32.79 -20.27
CA GLY A 150 3.24 -32.40 -21.24
C GLY A 150 4.27 -31.38 -20.71
N ALA A 151 4.19 -31.01 -19.43
CA ALA A 151 4.95 -29.95 -18.80
C ALA A 151 4.78 -28.58 -19.48
N LEU A 152 3.61 -28.30 -20.04
CA LEU A 152 3.27 -27.01 -20.65
C LEU A 152 2.37 -26.19 -19.72
N ILE A 153 2.38 -24.87 -19.89
CA ILE A 153 1.54 -23.95 -19.12
C ILE A 153 0.45 -23.42 -20.05
N GLY A 154 -0.77 -23.96 -19.95
CA GLY A 154 -1.92 -23.47 -20.71
C GLY A 154 -2.20 -21.98 -20.44
N ARG A 155 -2.39 -21.18 -21.49
CA ARG A 155 -2.67 -19.73 -21.39
C ARG A 155 -4.00 -19.29 -21.99
N GLY A 156 -4.52 -20.07 -22.91
CA GLY A 156 -5.76 -19.82 -23.60
C GLY A 156 -6.17 -21.03 -24.42
N VAL A 157 -7.48 -21.25 -24.47
CA VAL A 157 -8.09 -22.34 -25.23
C VAL A 157 -8.98 -21.73 -26.27
N ASP A 158 -8.72 -22.03 -27.53
CA ASP A 158 -9.56 -21.63 -28.66
C ASP A 158 -10.23 -22.86 -29.29
N VAL A 159 -11.08 -22.61 -30.28
CA VAL A 159 -11.72 -23.65 -31.10
C VAL A 159 -11.16 -23.65 -32.52
N ALA A 160 -10.96 -24.84 -33.08
CA ALA A 160 -10.21 -25.01 -34.33
C ALA A 160 -10.79 -24.19 -35.50
N PRO A 161 -12.12 -24.13 -35.70
CA PRO A 161 -12.69 -23.31 -36.77
C PRO A 161 -12.41 -21.80 -36.64
N VAL A 162 -12.30 -21.28 -35.41
CA VAL A 162 -12.02 -19.86 -35.17
C VAL A 162 -10.55 -19.55 -35.41
N ALA A 163 -9.66 -20.41 -34.90
CA ALA A 163 -8.23 -20.30 -35.18
C ALA A 163 -7.98 -20.36 -36.70
N LEU A 164 -8.57 -21.32 -37.40
CA LEU A 164 -8.43 -21.47 -38.84
C LEU A 164 -8.97 -20.25 -39.61
N CYS A 165 -10.05 -19.63 -39.14
CA CYS A 165 -10.56 -18.37 -39.70
C CYS A 165 -9.54 -17.22 -39.58
N ASN A 166 -8.88 -17.07 -38.43
CA ASN A 166 -7.81 -16.07 -38.26
C ASN A 166 -6.64 -16.31 -39.21
N ALA A 167 -6.23 -17.57 -39.38
CA ALA A 167 -5.17 -17.92 -40.33
C ALA A 167 -5.57 -17.60 -41.78
N PHE A 168 -6.83 -17.83 -42.12
CA PHE A 168 -7.37 -17.50 -43.44
C PHE A 168 -7.35 -16.00 -43.71
N LYS A 169 -7.93 -15.19 -42.81
CA LYS A 169 -7.96 -13.73 -42.95
C LYS A 169 -6.56 -13.12 -43.04
N PHE A 170 -5.58 -13.72 -42.39
CA PHE A 170 -4.18 -13.30 -42.46
C PHE A 170 -3.47 -13.73 -43.77
N SER A 171 -3.79 -14.92 -44.28
CA SER A 171 -3.18 -15.49 -45.48
C SER A 171 -3.78 -14.90 -46.76
N TYR A 172 -5.07 -14.57 -46.75
CA TYR A 172 -5.84 -14.12 -47.93
C TYR A 172 -6.63 -12.84 -47.63
N PRO A 173 -5.98 -11.71 -47.26
CA PRO A 173 -6.66 -10.49 -46.84
C PRO A 173 -7.47 -9.82 -47.94
N GLU A 174 -7.17 -10.11 -49.21
CA GLU A 174 -7.83 -9.52 -50.39
C GLU A 174 -9.11 -10.29 -50.81
N THR A 175 -9.51 -11.32 -50.05
CA THR A 175 -10.71 -12.12 -50.37
C THR A 175 -11.98 -11.33 -50.05
N GLU A 176 -12.52 -10.63 -51.04
CA GLU A 176 -13.77 -9.85 -50.91
C GLU A 176 -15.03 -10.70 -51.09
N ASN A 177 -14.98 -11.72 -51.95
CA ASN A 177 -16.11 -12.61 -52.22
C ASN A 177 -16.22 -13.71 -51.14
N ALA A 178 -17.41 -14.29 -51.00
CA ALA A 178 -17.61 -15.45 -50.13
C ALA A 178 -16.65 -16.59 -50.50
N ALA A 179 -15.86 -17.04 -49.53
CA ALA A 179 -14.95 -18.17 -49.61
C ALA A 179 -15.37 -19.27 -48.62
N LEU A 180 -15.11 -20.52 -48.97
CA LEU A 180 -15.40 -21.68 -48.14
C LEU A 180 -14.10 -22.40 -47.76
N LEU A 181 -13.77 -22.46 -46.48
CA LEU A 181 -12.75 -23.38 -45.99
C LEU A 181 -13.39 -24.73 -45.65
N ILE A 182 -12.74 -25.79 -46.10
CA ILE A 182 -13.15 -27.18 -45.90
C ILE A 182 -12.01 -27.87 -45.17
N ASP A 183 -12.07 -27.88 -43.83
CA ASP A 183 -11.10 -28.60 -43.00
C ASP A 183 -11.55 -30.05 -42.82
N VAL A 184 -11.00 -30.95 -43.63
CA VAL A 184 -11.32 -32.38 -43.59
C VAL A 184 -10.44 -33.08 -42.56
N GLY A 185 -10.86 -32.99 -41.31
CA GLY A 185 -10.28 -33.73 -40.20
C GLY A 185 -10.56 -35.23 -40.24
N ALA A 186 -10.14 -35.92 -39.19
CA ALA A 186 -10.37 -37.36 -39.03
C ALA A 186 -11.83 -37.70 -38.69
N ARG A 187 -12.37 -37.11 -37.61
CA ARG A 187 -13.73 -37.40 -37.11
C ARG A 187 -14.80 -36.53 -37.78
N THR A 188 -14.50 -35.27 -38.00
CA THR A 188 -15.41 -34.26 -38.56
C THR A 188 -14.75 -33.50 -39.70
N THR A 189 -15.59 -32.82 -40.50
CA THR A 189 -15.13 -31.75 -41.39
C THR A 189 -15.69 -30.44 -40.87
N ASP A 190 -14.85 -29.43 -40.70
CA ASP A 190 -15.28 -28.08 -40.33
C ASP A 190 -15.45 -27.23 -41.61
N LEU A 191 -16.65 -26.67 -41.78
CA LEU A 191 -17.01 -25.83 -42.92
C LEU A 191 -17.11 -24.38 -42.47
N ILE A 192 -16.20 -23.54 -42.94
CA ILE A 192 -16.10 -22.14 -42.51
C ILE A 192 -16.29 -21.24 -43.73
N TYR A 193 -17.35 -20.46 -43.71
CA TYR A 193 -17.66 -19.48 -44.73
C TYR A 193 -17.17 -18.13 -44.26
N VAL A 194 -16.40 -17.44 -45.09
CA VAL A 194 -15.84 -16.11 -44.80
C VAL A 194 -16.24 -15.17 -45.92
N GLU A 195 -16.87 -14.05 -45.56
CA GLU A 195 -17.31 -13.00 -46.50
C GLU A 195 -17.13 -11.63 -45.84
N GLY A 196 -15.99 -10.98 -46.11
CA GLY A 196 -15.56 -9.79 -45.36
C GLY A 196 -15.43 -10.10 -43.87
N ASP A 197 -16.19 -9.39 -43.03
CA ASP A 197 -16.23 -9.63 -41.59
C ASP A 197 -17.19 -10.77 -41.19
N ARG A 198 -18.16 -11.13 -42.04
CA ARG A 198 -19.14 -12.18 -41.76
C ARG A 198 -18.46 -13.54 -41.78
N ILE A 199 -18.75 -14.34 -40.73
CA ILE A 199 -18.28 -15.72 -40.62
C ILE A 199 -19.46 -16.61 -40.27
N TYR A 200 -19.53 -17.76 -40.92
CA TYR A 200 -20.45 -18.83 -40.56
C TYR A 200 -19.66 -20.12 -40.49
N THR A 201 -19.80 -20.87 -39.39
CA THR A 201 -19.12 -22.16 -39.24
C THR A 201 -20.10 -23.26 -38.88
N ARG A 202 -19.83 -24.47 -39.38
CA ARG A 202 -20.54 -25.69 -39.01
C ARG A 202 -19.63 -26.90 -39.12
N SER A 203 -19.52 -27.66 -38.04
CA SER A 203 -18.89 -28.98 -38.04
C SER A 203 -19.85 -30.06 -38.51
N VAL A 204 -19.44 -30.87 -39.49
CA VAL A 204 -20.22 -32.01 -39.99
C VAL A 204 -19.56 -33.33 -39.59
N PRO A 205 -20.33 -34.37 -39.19
CA PRO A 205 -19.81 -35.65 -38.70
C PRO A 205 -19.37 -36.57 -39.84
N VAL A 206 -18.60 -36.03 -40.79
CA VAL A 206 -18.01 -36.77 -41.91
C VAL A 206 -16.57 -36.32 -42.04
N GLY A 207 -15.62 -37.17 -41.65
CA GLY A 207 -14.18 -36.95 -41.82
C GLY A 207 -13.49 -38.18 -42.41
N GLY A 208 -12.15 -38.17 -42.45
CA GLY A 208 -11.32 -39.24 -43.01
C GLY A 208 -11.47 -40.60 -42.33
N ALA A 209 -11.74 -40.63 -41.02
CA ALA A 209 -11.94 -41.87 -40.26
C ALA A 209 -13.19 -42.62 -40.73
N ALA A 210 -14.21 -41.92 -41.24
CA ALA A 210 -15.38 -42.58 -41.82
C ALA A 210 -15.03 -43.38 -43.08
N ALA A 211 -14.02 -42.96 -43.85
CA ALA A 211 -13.51 -43.76 -44.96
C ALA A 211 -12.76 -44.99 -44.42
N SER A 212 -11.92 -44.82 -43.40
CA SER A 212 -11.18 -45.93 -42.78
C SER A 212 -12.10 -46.97 -42.16
N SER A 213 -13.15 -46.58 -41.43
CA SER A 213 -14.15 -47.51 -40.90
C SER A 213 -14.92 -48.24 -42.01
N ALA A 214 -15.19 -47.56 -43.14
CA ALA A 214 -15.85 -48.18 -44.28
C ALA A 214 -14.92 -49.19 -44.99
N ILE A 215 -13.63 -48.88 -45.12
CA ILE A 215 -12.60 -49.79 -45.64
C ILE A 215 -12.45 -51.00 -44.71
N ALA A 216 -12.32 -50.77 -43.40
CA ALA A 216 -12.23 -51.82 -42.38
C ALA A 216 -13.38 -52.82 -42.51
N LYS A 217 -14.60 -52.31 -42.73
CA LYS A 217 -15.79 -53.14 -42.92
C LYS A 217 -15.80 -53.88 -44.27
N GLU A 218 -15.44 -53.21 -45.36
CA GLU A 218 -15.47 -53.80 -46.70
C GLU A 218 -14.41 -54.90 -46.88
N PHE A 219 -13.23 -54.70 -46.29
CA PHE A 219 -12.10 -55.62 -46.42
C PHE A 219 -11.87 -56.52 -45.20
N ASP A 220 -12.79 -56.50 -44.22
CA ASP A 220 -12.74 -57.30 -42.98
C ASP A 220 -11.38 -57.23 -42.26
N MET A 221 -10.94 -56.00 -41.97
CA MET A 221 -9.65 -55.71 -41.33
C MET A 221 -9.82 -54.78 -40.12
N SER A 222 -8.76 -54.64 -39.31
CA SER A 222 -8.81 -53.70 -38.19
C SER A 222 -8.86 -52.25 -38.68
N PHE A 223 -9.37 -51.33 -37.84
CA PHE A 223 -9.36 -49.90 -38.17
C PHE A 223 -7.94 -49.38 -38.45
N ALA A 224 -6.95 -49.84 -37.67
CA ALA A 224 -5.56 -49.42 -37.84
C ALA A 224 -4.99 -49.85 -39.19
N ASP A 225 -5.22 -51.11 -39.59
CA ASP A 225 -4.80 -51.62 -40.90
C ASP A 225 -5.51 -50.88 -42.05
N ALA A 226 -6.80 -50.56 -41.87
CA ALA A 226 -7.58 -49.81 -42.85
C ALA A 226 -7.09 -48.36 -43.00
N GLU A 227 -6.73 -47.70 -41.90
CA GLU A 227 -6.13 -46.36 -41.92
C GLU A 227 -4.79 -46.38 -42.65
N GLU A 228 -3.91 -47.32 -42.32
CA GLU A 228 -2.60 -47.48 -42.97
C GLU A 228 -2.77 -47.70 -44.47
N ARG A 229 -3.68 -48.60 -44.87
CA ARG A 229 -3.95 -48.88 -46.28
C ARG A 229 -4.59 -47.71 -47.02
N LYS A 230 -5.46 -46.94 -46.36
CA LYS A 230 -6.01 -45.68 -46.91
C LYS A 230 -4.90 -44.66 -47.14
N MET A 231 -3.93 -44.53 -46.22
CA MET A 231 -2.82 -43.60 -46.37
C MET A 231 -1.82 -44.01 -47.46
N GLN A 232 -1.60 -45.32 -47.66
CA GLN A 232 -0.64 -45.84 -48.65
C GLN A 232 -1.22 -45.87 -50.07
N ASP A 233 -2.41 -46.46 -50.24
CA ASP A 233 -2.97 -46.79 -51.56
C ASP A 233 -4.30 -46.05 -51.85
N GLY A 234 -4.84 -45.32 -50.88
CA GLY A 234 -6.16 -44.69 -50.98
C GLY A 234 -6.18 -43.47 -51.88
N PHE A 235 -7.23 -43.35 -52.69
CA PHE A 235 -7.54 -42.15 -53.46
C PHE A 235 -9.05 -42.04 -53.71
N VAL A 236 -9.52 -40.84 -54.04
CA VAL A 236 -10.93 -40.63 -54.40
C VAL A 236 -11.14 -40.99 -55.86
N SER A 237 -11.98 -42.00 -56.13
CA SER A 237 -12.35 -42.31 -57.52
C SER A 237 -13.17 -41.16 -58.13
N LEU A 238 -12.73 -40.63 -59.27
CA LEU A 238 -13.44 -39.56 -59.99
C LEU A 238 -14.71 -40.11 -60.68
N GLY A 239 -14.67 -41.38 -61.11
CA GLY A 239 -15.75 -42.04 -61.85
C GLY A 239 -15.79 -41.64 -63.34
N GLY A 240 -16.82 -42.09 -64.06
CA GLY A 240 -17.01 -41.74 -65.48
C GLY A 240 -16.06 -42.50 -66.42
N ALA A 241 -15.38 -41.77 -67.32
CA ALA A 241 -14.50 -42.31 -68.36
C ALA A 241 -13.05 -42.57 -67.88
N VAL A 242 -12.74 -42.32 -66.61
CA VAL A 242 -11.44 -42.62 -66.03
C VAL A 242 -11.36 -44.12 -65.76
N ALA A 243 -10.33 -44.78 -66.28
CA ALA A 243 -10.11 -46.20 -66.03
C ALA A 243 -9.89 -46.46 -64.54
N ASP A 244 -10.50 -47.53 -64.03
CA ASP A 244 -10.21 -48.02 -62.68
C ASP A 244 -8.73 -48.40 -62.56
N HIS A 245 -8.21 -48.38 -61.33
CA HIS A 245 -6.86 -48.86 -61.04
C HIS A 245 -6.70 -50.33 -61.45
N GLU A 246 -5.50 -50.72 -61.91
CA GLU A 246 -5.25 -52.10 -62.38
C GLU A 246 -5.45 -53.15 -61.29
N ASP A 247 -5.08 -52.81 -60.05
CA ASP A 247 -5.35 -53.63 -58.86
C ASP A 247 -6.84 -53.55 -58.46
N PRO A 248 -7.60 -54.66 -58.48
CA PRO A 248 -9.01 -54.68 -58.12
C PRO A 248 -9.30 -54.27 -56.67
N GLY A 249 -8.37 -54.58 -55.74
CA GLY A 249 -8.49 -54.21 -54.33
C GLY A 249 -8.35 -52.71 -54.12
N ILE A 250 -7.38 -52.08 -54.78
CA ILE A 250 -7.22 -50.61 -54.76
C ILE A 250 -8.43 -49.94 -55.44
N ALA A 251 -8.89 -50.47 -56.57
CA ALA A 251 -10.07 -49.96 -57.26
C ALA A 251 -11.33 -50.03 -56.36
N ALA A 252 -11.56 -51.14 -55.67
CA ALA A 252 -12.67 -51.28 -54.71
C ALA A 252 -12.54 -50.27 -53.57
N MET A 253 -11.34 -50.12 -52.99
CA MET A 253 -11.09 -49.17 -51.91
C MET A 253 -11.37 -47.72 -52.33
N SER A 254 -10.95 -47.32 -53.53
CA SER A 254 -11.21 -45.97 -54.07
C SER A 254 -12.71 -45.67 -54.23
N LYS A 255 -13.54 -46.69 -54.51
CA LYS A 255 -15.01 -46.57 -54.61
C LYS A 255 -15.65 -46.43 -53.23
N VAL A 256 -15.12 -47.13 -52.21
CA VAL A 256 -15.54 -46.97 -50.81
C VAL A 256 -15.26 -45.55 -50.34
N ILE A 257 -14.03 -45.06 -50.57
CA ILE A 257 -13.61 -43.69 -50.25
C ILE A 257 -14.53 -42.68 -50.95
N ARG A 258 -14.78 -42.84 -52.26
CA ARG A 258 -15.67 -41.96 -53.03
C ARG A 258 -17.07 -41.90 -52.45
N THR A 259 -17.61 -43.00 -51.97
CA THR A 259 -18.94 -43.04 -51.33
C THR A 259 -18.97 -42.16 -50.09
N THR A 260 -17.94 -42.24 -49.24
CA THR A 260 -17.79 -41.35 -48.08
C THR A 260 -17.65 -39.89 -48.49
N MET A 261 -16.85 -39.58 -49.51
CA MET A 261 -16.68 -38.20 -50.00
C MET A 261 -17.95 -37.65 -50.67
N THR A 262 -18.78 -38.51 -51.26
CA THR A 262 -20.11 -38.11 -51.79
C THR A 262 -21.06 -37.71 -50.66
N ARG A 263 -20.99 -38.38 -49.51
CA ARG A 263 -21.72 -37.97 -48.30
C ARG A 263 -21.21 -36.63 -47.77
N LEU A 264 -19.89 -36.41 -47.77
CA LEU A 264 -19.31 -35.12 -47.40
C LEU A 264 -19.80 -33.99 -48.33
N HIS A 265 -19.78 -34.20 -49.65
CA HIS A 265 -20.34 -33.25 -50.62
C HIS A 265 -21.80 -32.89 -50.32
N SER A 266 -22.63 -33.88 -49.98
CA SER A 266 -24.03 -33.65 -49.62
C SER A 266 -24.17 -32.76 -48.37
N GLU A 267 -23.32 -32.98 -47.37
CA GLU A 267 -23.26 -32.14 -46.16
C GLU A 267 -22.75 -30.73 -46.45
N ILE A 268 -21.78 -30.57 -47.36
CA ILE A 268 -21.31 -29.26 -47.82
C ILE A 268 -22.47 -28.51 -48.47
N MET A 269 -23.14 -29.09 -49.45
CA MET A 269 -24.27 -28.46 -50.15
C MET A 269 -25.40 -28.05 -49.21
N ARG A 270 -25.74 -28.92 -48.24
CA ARG A 270 -26.74 -28.62 -47.22
C ARG A 270 -26.32 -27.43 -46.35
N THR A 271 -25.06 -27.40 -45.93
CA THR A 271 -24.53 -26.31 -45.12
C THR A 271 -24.45 -25.00 -45.90
N THR A 272 -24.02 -25.05 -47.16
CA THR A 272 -24.02 -23.88 -48.05
C THR A 272 -25.43 -23.33 -48.23
N GLY A 273 -26.43 -24.21 -48.35
CA GLY A 273 -27.85 -23.82 -48.37
C GLY A 273 -28.26 -23.04 -47.13
N ASN A 274 -27.89 -23.53 -45.94
CA ASN A 274 -28.18 -22.85 -44.66
C ASN A 274 -27.47 -21.50 -44.54
N TYR A 275 -26.18 -21.44 -44.89
CA TYR A 275 -25.40 -20.19 -44.90
C TYR A 275 -26.04 -19.14 -45.82
N ARG A 276 -26.46 -19.54 -47.02
CA ARG A 276 -27.17 -18.64 -47.95
C ARG A 276 -28.52 -18.18 -47.44
N GLN A 277 -29.26 -19.04 -46.74
CA GLN A 277 -30.52 -18.65 -46.09
C GLN A 277 -30.31 -17.65 -44.95
N ALA A 278 -29.17 -17.72 -44.27
CA ALA A 278 -28.76 -16.75 -43.25
C ALA A 278 -28.23 -15.42 -43.82
N GLY A 279 -28.36 -15.21 -45.14
CA GLY A 279 -27.97 -13.96 -45.82
C GLY A 279 -26.56 -13.94 -46.40
N GLY A 280 -25.84 -15.07 -46.37
CA GLY A 280 -24.51 -15.19 -46.97
C GLY A 280 -24.52 -15.24 -48.50
N GLY A 281 -23.44 -14.75 -49.11
CA GLY A 281 -23.18 -14.86 -50.55
C GLY A 281 -23.00 -16.29 -51.04
N ALA A 282 -22.95 -16.49 -52.36
CA ALA A 282 -22.57 -17.79 -52.93
C ALA A 282 -21.04 -17.92 -52.92
N PRO A 283 -20.47 -18.99 -52.33
CA PRO A 283 -19.02 -19.19 -52.38
C PRO A 283 -18.51 -19.26 -53.81
N THR A 284 -17.40 -18.56 -54.08
CA THR A 284 -16.77 -18.53 -55.41
C THR A 284 -15.52 -19.41 -55.49
N ILE A 285 -14.90 -19.67 -54.35
CA ILE A 285 -13.71 -20.49 -54.18
C ILE A 285 -13.80 -21.27 -52.87
N ALA A 286 -13.23 -22.48 -52.86
CA ALA A 286 -13.00 -23.23 -51.65
C ALA A 286 -11.51 -23.50 -51.41
N TYR A 287 -11.13 -23.51 -50.14
CA TYR A 287 -9.80 -23.86 -49.66
C TYR A 287 -9.87 -25.13 -48.84
N LEU A 288 -9.16 -26.16 -49.29
CA LEU A 288 -9.12 -27.48 -48.68
C LEU A 288 -7.95 -27.57 -47.69
N CYS A 289 -8.25 -27.93 -46.45
CA CYS A 289 -7.29 -28.11 -45.36
C CYS A 289 -7.61 -29.34 -44.50
N GLY A 290 -6.76 -29.62 -43.52
CA GLY A 290 -6.92 -30.76 -42.62
C GLY A 290 -6.22 -32.02 -43.09
N GLY A 291 -6.05 -32.96 -42.16
CA GLY A 291 -5.22 -34.15 -42.39
C GLY A 291 -5.69 -35.04 -43.54
N SER A 292 -6.99 -35.01 -43.87
CA SER A 292 -7.54 -35.79 -44.99
C SER A 292 -7.57 -35.02 -46.31
N ALA A 293 -7.20 -33.73 -46.33
CA ALA A 293 -7.06 -32.96 -47.57
C ALA A 293 -6.02 -33.55 -48.52
N ALA A 294 -4.97 -34.17 -47.96
CA ALA A 294 -3.90 -34.82 -48.70
C ALA A 294 -4.35 -36.08 -49.48
N LEU A 295 -5.59 -36.54 -49.28
CA LEU A 295 -6.12 -37.69 -50.00
C LEU A 295 -6.14 -37.41 -51.52
N PRO A 296 -5.43 -38.22 -52.34
CA PRO A 296 -5.33 -37.96 -53.76
C PRO A 296 -6.70 -37.88 -54.45
N TYR A 297 -6.82 -36.94 -55.38
CA TYR A 297 -8.03 -36.62 -56.16
C TYR A 297 -9.22 -36.06 -55.37
N LEU A 298 -9.09 -35.80 -54.07
CA LEU A 298 -10.15 -35.17 -53.27
C LEU A 298 -10.48 -33.75 -53.76
N ARG A 299 -9.46 -32.96 -54.06
CA ARG A 299 -9.61 -31.59 -54.57
C ARG A 299 -10.35 -31.59 -55.90
N GLU A 300 -9.94 -32.44 -56.84
CA GLU A 300 -10.56 -32.60 -58.17
C GLU A 300 -12.01 -33.07 -58.04
N PHE A 301 -12.26 -34.07 -57.19
CA PHE A 301 -13.61 -34.56 -56.90
C PHE A 301 -14.52 -33.45 -56.38
N LEU A 302 -14.04 -32.66 -55.41
CA LEU A 302 -14.81 -31.55 -54.85
C LEU A 302 -15.02 -30.44 -55.87
N ALA A 303 -14.01 -30.07 -56.66
CA ALA A 303 -14.14 -29.06 -57.71
C ALA A 303 -15.20 -29.45 -58.75
N GLU A 304 -15.20 -30.71 -59.20
CA GLU A 304 -16.23 -31.22 -60.13
C GLU A 304 -17.63 -31.19 -59.50
N LYS A 305 -17.76 -31.62 -58.24
CA LYS A 305 -19.05 -31.74 -57.56
C LYS A 305 -19.65 -30.43 -57.06
N LEU A 306 -18.81 -29.49 -56.67
CA LEU A 306 -19.21 -28.16 -56.19
C LEU A 306 -19.44 -27.19 -57.36
N GLY A 307 -18.75 -27.38 -58.49
CA GLY A 307 -18.91 -26.56 -59.67
C GLY A 307 -18.19 -25.20 -59.60
N PHE A 308 -17.26 -25.04 -58.66
CA PHE A 308 -16.40 -23.87 -58.52
C PHE A 308 -14.99 -24.28 -58.08
N GLU A 309 -14.07 -23.33 -58.06
CA GLU A 309 -12.65 -23.57 -57.83
C GLU A 309 -12.36 -24.10 -56.42
N VAL A 310 -11.49 -25.12 -56.34
CA VAL A 310 -11.00 -25.68 -55.08
C VAL A 310 -9.49 -25.70 -55.10
N GLU A 311 -8.89 -24.99 -54.15
CA GLU A 311 -7.45 -24.88 -53.93
C GLU A 311 -7.05 -25.51 -52.59
N TYR A 312 -5.78 -25.81 -52.42
CA TYR A 312 -5.26 -26.17 -51.10
C TYR A 312 -5.03 -24.90 -50.27
N PHE A 313 -5.47 -24.92 -49.02
CA PHE A 313 -5.19 -23.82 -48.11
C PHE A 313 -3.70 -23.77 -47.78
N ASN A 314 -3.04 -22.67 -48.15
CA ASN A 314 -1.68 -22.38 -47.70
C ASN A 314 -1.69 -21.40 -46.52
N ALA A 315 -1.64 -21.92 -45.29
CA ALA A 315 -1.57 -21.14 -44.05
C ALA A 315 -0.26 -20.36 -43.87
N LEU A 316 0.77 -20.68 -44.67
CA LEU A 316 2.11 -20.11 -44.55
C LEU A 316 2.42 -19.06 -45.62
N SER A 317 1.45 -18.72 -46.48
CA SER A 317 1.61 -17.72 -47.54
C SER A 317 2.10 -16.35 -47.01
N SER A 318 1.62 -15.95 -45.83
CA SER A 318 2.01 -14.71 -45.14
C SER A 318 2.92 -14.95 -43.92
N VAL A 319 3.41 -16.18 -43.71
CA VAL A 319 4.23 -16.57 -42.54
C VAL A 319 5.66 -16.87 -42.97
N GLY A 320 6.64 -16.24 -42.32
CA GLY A 320 8.05 -16.54 -42.58
C GLY A 320 8.42 -17.94 -42.08
N VAL A 321 9.23 -18.68 -42.84
CA VAL A 321 9.81 -19.95 -42.38
C VAL A 321 11.21 -19.70 -41.81
N GLY A 322 11.46 -20.18 -40.60
CA GLY A 322 12.74 -20.04 -39.92
C GLY A 322 13.86 -20.86 -40.60
N PRO A 323 15.13 -20.47 -40.43
CA PRO A 323 16.26 -21.09 -41.14
C PRO A 323 16.56 -22.53 -40.72
N SER A 324 15.98 -23.01 -39.62
CA SER A 324 16.10 -24.38 -39.12
C SER A 324 15.15 -25.36 -39.82
N LEU A 325 14.23 -24.87 -40.65
CA LEU A 325 13.21 -25.66 -41.34
C LEU A 325 13.46 -25.63 -42.85
N ASP A 326 13.16 -26.74 -43.50
CA ASP A 326 13.13 -26.82 -44.96
C ASP A 326 11.78 -26.27 -45.46
N ALA A 327 11.82 -25.13 -46.14
CA ALA A 327 10.62 -24.45 -46.62
C ALA A 327 9.81 -25.29 -47.63
N GLU A 328 10.44 -26.18 -48.39
CA GLU A 328 9.74 -27.04 -49.36
C GLU A 328 8.97 -28.14 -48.63
N GLU A 329 9.60 -28.80 -47.66
CA GLU A 329 8.96 -29.84 -46.84
C GLU A 329 7.82 -29.27 -45.99
N VAL A 330 8.03 -28.10 -45.36
CA VAL A 330 6.97 -27.43 -44.59
C VAL A 330 5.83 -27.01 -45.51
N GLY A 331 6.12 -26.57 -46.74
CA GLY A 331 5.12 -26.19 -47.73
C GLY A 331 4.14 -27.31 -48.09
N LYS A 332 4.60 -28.56 -48.08
CA LYS A 332 3.74 -29.75 -48.32
C LYS A 332 2.70 -29.93 -47.22
N ASP A 333 3.02 -29.55 -45.99
CA ASP A 333 2.16 -29.69 -44.81
C ASP A 333 1.42 -28.39 -44.44
N ALA A 334 1.56 -27.33 -45.24
CA ALA A 334 0.99 -26.00 -44.95
C ALA A 334 -0.53 -26.02 -44.72
N HIS A 335 -1.24 -26.96 -45.35
CA HIS A 335 -2.68 -27.16 -45.21
C HIS A 335 -3.11 -27.77 -43.86
N ASN A 336 -2.16 -28.24 -43.04
CA ASN A 336 -2.37 -28.78 -41.68
C ASN A 336 -1.88 -27.84 -40.58
N LEU A 337 -1.42 -26.64 -40.92
CA LEU A 337 -0.84 -25.68 -39.98
C LEU A 337 -1.76 -24.47 -39.73
N GLY A 338 -2.96 -24.47 -40.29
CA GLY A 338 -3.92 -23.36 -40.22
C GLY A 338 -4.29 -22.99 -38.79
N GLU A 339 -4.66 -23.99 -38.00
CA GLU A 339 -5.07 -23.85 -36.61
C GLU A 339 -3.94 -23.24 -35.76
N LEU A 340 -2.70 -23.72 -35.97
CA LEU A 340 -1.52 -23.25 -35.25
C LEU A 340 -1.17 -21.81 -35.61
N VAL A 341 -1.20 -21.47 -36.90
CA VAL A 341 -0.99 -20.09 -37.37
C VAL A 341 -2.08 -19.18 -36.80
N GLY A 342 -3.32 -19.64 -36.83
CA GLY A 342 -4.49 -18.94 -36.29
C GLY A 342 -4.38 -18.61 -34.81
N LEU A 343 -4.02 -19.62 -34.00
CA LEU A 343 -3.75 -19.48 -32.57
C LEU A 343 -2.61 -18.49 -32.32
N ALA A 344 -1.54 -18.55 -33.12
CA ALA A 344 -0.40 -17.66 -32.96
C ALA A 344 -0.74 -16.20 -33.28
N LEU A 345 -1.75 -15.97 -34.12
CA LEU A 345 -2.23 -14.65 -34.51
C LEU A 345 -3.27 -14.07 -33.54
N ARG A 346 -3.86 -14.89 -32.65
CA ARG A 346 -4.96 -14.51 -31.75
C ARG A 346 -4.72 -13.18 -31.04
N ASP A 347 -3.56 -13.03 -30.38
CA ASP A 347 -3.22 -11.83 -29.59
C ASP A 347 -2.42 -10.76 -30.37
N VAL A 348 -2.24 -10.95 -31.68
CA VAL A 348 -1.41 -10.04 -32.51
C VAL A 348 -2.20 -8.80 -32.96
N ASN A 349 -3.50 -8.95 -33.21
CA ASN A 349 -4.36 -7.88 -33.68
C ASN A 349 -5.73 -7.92 -33.00
N SER A 350 -6.24 -6.78 -32.52
CA SER A 350 -7.54 -6.66 -31.87
C SER A 350 -8.73 -6.95 -32.80
N LYS A 351 -8.52 -7.01 -34.12
CA LYS A 351 -9.54 -7.41 -35.10
C LYS A 351 -9.66 -8.93 -35.25
N ASN A 352 -8.72 -9.70 -34.72
CA ASN A 352 -8.78 -11.15 -34.79
C ASN A 352 -9.82 -11.66 -33.80
N ILE A 353 -10.43 -12.78 -34.17
CA ILE A 353 -11.52 -13.39 -33.42
C ILE A 353 -10.87 -14.29 -32.38
N SER A 354 -11.17 -14.08 -31.11
CA SER A 354 -10.56 -14.86 -30.05
C SER A 354 -11.64 -15.44 -29.17
N ILE A 355 -11.66 -16.77 -29.05
CA ILE A 355 -12.49 -17.44 -28.06
C ILE A 355 -11.55 -17.94 -26.95
N ASP A 356 -11.95 -17.72 -25.70
CA ASP A 356 -11.19 -18.16 -24.54
C ASP A 356 -12.02 -19.12 -23.69
N LEU A 357 -11.92 -20.41 -23.98
CA LEU A 357 -12.50 -21.48 -23.17
C LEU A 357 -11.56 -21.93 -22.05
N ALA A 358 -10.61 -21.08 -21.66
CA ALA A 358 -9.73 -21.35 -20.54
C ALA A 358 -10.56 -21.39 -19.25
N PRO A 359 -10.50 -22.47 -18.46
CA PRO A 359 -11.25 -22.51 -17.21
C PRO A 359 -10.72 -21.50 -16.19
N ASN A 360 -11.52 -21.27 -15.15
CA ASN A 360 -11.29 -20.20 -14.18
C ASN A 360 -9.92 -20.28 -13.48
N ASP A 361 -9.34 -21.47 -13.35
CA ASP A 361 -8.01 -21.69 -12.78
C ASP A 361 -6.89 -21.18 -13.70
N ILE A 362 -6.97 -21.43 -15.02
CA ILE A 362 -6.05 -20.88 -16.02
C ILE A 362 -6.18 -19.37 -16.07
N LEU A 363 -7.41 -18.84 -16.06
CA LEU A 363 -7.68 -17.40 -16.03
C LEU A 363 -7.09 -16.74 -14.76
N ALA A 364 -7.30 -17.34 -13.59
CA ALA A 364 -6.76 -16.84 -12.33
C ALA A 364 -5.22 -16.85 -12.30
N ARG A 365 -4.59 -17.92 -12.81
CA ARG A 365 -3.12 -17.97 -12.97
C ARG A 365 -2.61 -16.86 -13.88
N ARG A 366 -3.29 -16.61 -15.02
CA ARG A 366 -2.95 -15.53 -15.96
C ARG A 366 -3.08 -14.15 -15.32
N ASP A 367 -4.12 -13.91 -14.55
CA ASP A 367 -4.33 -12.63 -13.84
C ASP A 367 -3.32 -12.42 -12.71
N LEU A 368 -2.98 -13.47 -11.98
CA LEU A 368 -1.89 -13.42 -10.99
C LEU A 368 -0.57 -13.07 -11.67
N ASP A 369 -0.24 -13.69 -12.81
CA ASP A 369 0.98 -13.40 -13.56
C ASP A 369 1.04 -11.96 -14.07
N LYS A 370 -0.08 -11.41 -14.55
CA LYS A 370 -0.18 -9.98 -14.89
C LYS A 370 0.07 -9.07 -13.69
N ARG A 371 -0.34 -9.49 -12.48
CA ARG A 371 -0.19 -8.72 -11.24
C ARG A 371 1.16 -8.89 -10.55
N LYS A 372 1.88 -10.01 -10.75
CA LYS A 372 3.21 -10.29 -10.16
C LYS A 372 4.20 -9.12 -10.24
N PRO A 373 4.43 -8.44 -11.40
CA PRO A 373 5.38 -7.33 -11.45
C PRO A 373 4.97 -6.16 -10.55
N PHE A 374 3.67 -5.85 -10.46
CA PHE A 374 3.15 -4.81 -9.57
C PHE A 374 3.29 -5.21 -8.10
N LEU A 375 3.05 -6.47 -7.77
CA LEU A 375 3.24 -6.99 -6.41
C LEU A 375 4.71 -6.94 -5.99
N PHE A 376 5.64 -7.30 -6.88
CA PHE A 376 7.08 -7.17 -6.61
C PHE A 376 7.51 -5.70 -6.46
N ALA A 377 6.99 -4.80 -7.30
CA ALA A 377 7.24 -3.37 -7.16
C ALA A 377 6.71 -2.81 -5.83
N ALA A 378 5.49 -3.21 -5.42
CA ALA A 378 4.91 -2.81 -4.14
C ALA A 378 5.75 -3.34 -2.95
N ALA A 379 6.20 -4.58 -3.01
CA ALA A 379 7.11 -5.15 -2.01
C ALA A 379 8.44 -4.36 -1.94
N ALA A 380 9.02 -4.01 -3.09
CA ALA A 380 10.23 -3.21 -3.15
C ALA A 380 10.03 -1.81 -2.53
N CYS A 381 8.90 -1.14 -2.81
CA CYS A 381 8.55 0.13 -2.18
C CYS A 381 8.45 0.01 -0.65
N TRP A 382 7.90 -1.10 -0.15
CA TRP A 382 7.80 -1.36 1.29
C TRP A 382 9.18 -1.52 1.94
N PHE A 383 10.09 -2.27 1.30
CA PHE A 383 11.48 -2.37 1.75
C PHE A 383 12.21 -1.02 1.72
N ILE A 384 11.99 -0.19 0.69
CA ILE A 384 12.57 1.16 0.62
C ILE A 384 12.07 2.03 1.78
N LEU A 385 10.78 2.00 2.09
CA LEU A 385 10.21 2.75 3.23
C LEU A 385 10.82 2.31 4.56
N LEU A 386 11.01 1.01 4.77
CA LEU A 386 11.68 0.49 5.96
C LEU A 386 13.14 1.01 6.07
N ILE A 387 13.89 0.95 4.97
CA ILE A 387 15.27 1.44 4.92
C ILE A 387 15.32 2.94 5.23
N LEU A 388 14.44 3.74 4.63
CA LEU A 388 14.33 5.18 4.90
C LEU A 388 13.98 5.46 6.37
N GLY A 389 13.08 4.68 6.96
CA GLY A 389 12.73 4.78 8.39
C GLY A 389 13.93 4.53 9.30
N VAL A 390 14.74 3.51 9.01
CA VAL A 390 15.97 3.22 9.76
C VAL A 390 17.00 4.33 9.61
N LEU A 391 17.20 4.85 8.39
CA LEU A 391 18.13 5.97 8.14
C LEU A 391 17.69 7.24 8.88
N TYR A 392 16.38 7.55 8.86
CA TYR A 392 15.82 8.68 9.58
C TYR A 392 16.01 8.53 11.10
N TYR A 393 15.73 7.36 11.67
CA TYR A 393 15.93 7.08 13.08
C TYR A 393 17.40 7.23 13.49
N ASN A 394 18.34 6.69 12.70
CA ASN A 394 19.77 6.80 12.96
C ASN A 394 20.26 8.26 12.91
N LYS A 395 19.77 9.05 11.96
CA LYS A 395 20.08 10.49 11.86
C LYS A 395 19.50 11.27 13.05
N GLY A 396 18.27 10.95 13.46
CA GLY A 396 17.62 11.51 14.64
C GLY A 396 18.41 11.21 15.93
N LYS A 397 18.86 9.96 16.10
CA LYS A 397 19.69 9.55 17.24
C LYS A 397 21.01 10.32 17.30
N SER A 398 21.70 10.49 16.18
CA SER A 398 22.95 11.27 16.11
C SER A 398 22.73 12.75 16.44
N THR A 399 21.65 13.34 15.93
CA THR A 399 21.28 14.75 16.22
C THR A 399 20.95 14.94 17.70
N ALA A 400 20.17 14.01 18.28
CA ALA A 400 19.83 14.05 19.70
C ALA A 400 21.06 13.91 20.61
N GLN A 401 22.01 13.03 20.27
CA GLN A 401 23.28 12.92 20.99
C GLN A 401 24.11 14.21 20.93
N THR A 402 24.14 14.86 19.76
CA THR A 402 24.82 16.14 19.58
C THR A 402 24.19 17.21 20.48
N ASN A 403 22.87 17.37 20.43
CA ASN A 403 22.14 18.32 21.29
C ASN A 403 22.37 18.06 22.78
N LEU A 404 22.36 16.79 23.20
CA LEU A 404 22.61 16.39 24.58
C LEU A 404 24.02 16.79 25.03
N SER A 405 25.03 16.64 24.16
CA SER A 405 26.40 17.10 24.46
C SER A 405 26.50 18.62 24.63
N THR A 406 25.83 19.40 23.76
CA THR A 406 25.77 20.87 23.88
C THR A 406 25.07 21.31 25.16
N LEU A 407 23.94 20.67 25.49
CA LEU A 407 23.20 20.95 26.73
C LEU A 407 24.04 20.63 27.96
N ASN A 408 24.73 19.49 27.99
CA ASN A 408 25.63 19.14 29.10
C ASN A 408 26.77 20.16 29.26
N THR A 409 27.29 20.68 28.15
CA THR A 409 28.33 21.72 28.18
C THR A 409 27.79 23.01 28.77
N ALA A 410 26.59 23.45 28.35
CA ALA A 410 25.92 24.62 28.91
C ALA A 410 25.56 24.45 30.40
N PHE A 411 25.13 23.25 30.81
CA PHE A 411 24.89 22.93 32.22
C PHE A 411 26.17 23.01 33.06
N ALA A 412 27.31 22.56 32.52
CA ALA A 412 28.60 22.66 33.21
C ALA A 412 29.05 24.11 33.40
N GLU A 413 28.80 24.98 32.42
CA GLU A 413 29.07 26.42 32.53
C GLU A 413 28.17 27.08 33.59
N LEU A 414 26.87 26.76 33.60
CA LEU A 414 25.91 27.27 34.58
C LEU A 414 26.21 26.79 36.00
N ASP A 415 26.61 25.53 36.19
CA ASP A 415 27.04 25.01 37.51
C ASP A 415 28.28 25.75 38.05
N GLY A 416 29.19 26.16 37.15
CA GLY A 416 30.32 27.01 37.50
C GLY A 416 29.89 28.38 38.06
N VAL A 417 28.88 29.00 37.46
CA VAL A 417 28.34 30.30 37.91
C VAL A 417 27.57 30.15 39.22
N ASP A 418 26.78 29.09 39.38
CA ASP A 418 26.00 28.82 40.61
C ASP A 418 26.91 28.68 41.84
N ARG A 419 28.07 28.01 41.69
CA ARG A 419 29.10 27.93 42.73
C ARG A 419 29.66 29.30 43.13
N GLN A 420 29.92 30.17 42.14
CA GLN A 420 30.42 31.53 42.41
C GLN A 420 29.40 32.37 43.17
N ILE A 421 28.12 32.30 42.78
CA ILE A 421 27.03 33.01 43.46
C ILE A 421 26.90 32.53 44.92
N THR A 422 26.95 31.22 45.12
CA THR A 422 26.89 30.61 46.46
C THR A 422 28.06 31.07 47.34
N GLU A 423 29.28 31.18 46.79
CA GLU A 423 30.44 31.65 47.54
C GLU A 423 30.30 33.12 47.96
N VAL A 424 29.85 34.00 47.05
CA VAL A 424 29.65 35.43 47.34
C VAL A 424 28.55 35.63 48.38
N THR A 425 27.45 34.90 48.27
CA THR A 425 26.32 34.99 49.22
C THR A 425 26.76 34.59 50.64
N ASN A 426 27.62 33.57 50.75
CA ASN A 426 28.18 33.16 52.04
C ASN A 426 29.15 34.20 52.63
N LYS A 427 29.91 34.92 51.80
CA LYS A 427 30.78 36.02 52.26
C LYS A 427 29.96 37.21 52.78
N GLU A 428 28.90 37.58 52.09
CA GLU A 428 27.99 38.66 52.50
C GLU A 428 27.34 38.37 53.86
N LYS A 429 26.87 37.13 54.05
CA LYS A 429 26.25 36.71 55.31
C LYS A 429 27.20 36.83 56.50
N LYS A 430 28.47 36.40 56.34
CA LYS A 430 29.49 36.53 57.39
C LYS A 430 29.79 37.98 57.74
N GLY A 431 29.98 38.85 56.75
CA GLY A 431 30.26 40.27 57.01
C GLY A 431 29.11 40.97 57.75
N THR A 432 27.87 40.58 57.46
CA THR A 432 26.68 41.14 58.14
C THR A 432 26.57 40.70 59.60
N GLU A 433 26.96 39.46 59.92
CA GLU A 433 26.97 38.96 61.30
C GLU A 433 28.04 39.65 62.17
N GLU A 434 29.19 40.00 61.59
CA GLU A 434 30.27 40.72 62.29
C GLU A 434 29.95 42.21 62.53
N ALA A 435 29.23 42.88 61.61
CA ALA A 435 29.00 44.33 61.68
C ALA A 435 27.94 44.76 62.72
N LYS A 436 26.88 43.96 62.90
CA LYS A 436 25.75 44.28 63.80
C LYS A 436 26.13 44.63 65.25
N PRO A 437 26.98 43.85 65.95
CA PRO A 437 27.35 44.18 67.33
C PRO A 437 28.18 45.48 67.44
N ILE A 438 28.96 45.81 66.42
CA ILE A 438 29.73 47.06 66.37
C ILE A 438 28.80 48.26 66.22
N GLU A 439 27.80 48.17 65.33
CA GLU A 439 26.79 49.23 65.15
C GLU A 439 26.05 49.52 66.46
N ALA A 440 25.63 48.48 67.18
CA ALA A 440 24.94 48.62 68.46
C ALA A 440 25.82 49.29 69.53
N ALA A 441 27.11 48.95 69.60
CA ALA A 441 28.05 49.55 70.54
C ALA A 441 28.30 51.03 70.26
N VAL A 442 28.40 51.42 68.97
CA VAL A 442 28.60 52.82 68.57
C VAL A 442 27.38 53.67 68.93
N LYS A 443 26.17 53.20 68.63
CA LYS A 443 24.92 53.91 68.98
C LYS A 443 24.77 54.11 70.48
N GLY A 444 25.08 53.10 71.30
CA GLY A 444 25.01 53.23 72.76
C GLY A 444 25.95 54.29 73.34
N ARG A 445 27.12 54.50 72.72
CA ARG A 445 28.10 55.51 73.15
C ARG A 445 27.63 56.93 72.85
N THR A 446 27.02 57.18 71.69
CA THR A 446 26.56 58.52 71.30
C THR A 446 25.28 58.93 72.03
N ALA A 447 24.43 57.96 72.39
CA ALA A 447 23.13 58.21 73.01
C ALA A 447 23.19 59.07 74.30
N HIS A 448 24.24 58.92 75.12
CA HIS A 448 24.40 59.74 76.33
C HIS A 448 24.64 61.23 76.02
N ILE A 449 25.41 61.51 74.96
CA ILE A 449 25.69 62.87 74.51
C ILE A 449 24.42 63.48 73.91
N GLU A 450 23.69 62.70 73.11
CA GLU A 450 22.42 63.12 72.51
C GLU A 450 21.39 63.48 73.59
N ILE A 451 21.28 62.67 74.64
CA ILE A 451 20.39 62.95 75.78
C ILE A 451 20.75 64.25 76.48
N LEU A 452 22.03 64.46 76.81
CA LEU A 452 22.45 65.67 77.52
C LEU A 452 22.25 66.92 76.68
N ASN A 453 22.59 66.87 75.39
CA ASN A 453 22.35 67.97 74.45
C ASN A 453 20.86 68.27 74.30
N HIS A 454 20.03 67.22 74.24
CA HIS A 454 18.59 67.38 74.14
C HIS A 454 17.99 67.99 75.40
N LEU A 455 18.36 67.52 76.59
CA LEU A 455 17.93 68.12 77.86
C LEU A 455 18.34 69.59 77.94
N ASN A 456 19.56 69.93 77.53
CA ASN A 456 20.02 71.32 77.45
C ASN A 456 19.18 72.16 76.47
N SER A 457 18.76 71.60 75.33
CA SER A 457 17.90 72.31 74.36
C SER A 457 16.48 72.59 74.89
N ILE A 458 15.97 71.77 75.82
CA ILE A 458 14.63 71.90 76.40
C ILE A 458 14.64 72.90 77.58
N VAL A 459 15.75 72.97 78.34
CA VAL A 459 15.95 73.92 79.44
C VAL A 459 16.40 75.28 78.85
N GLN A 460 15.43 76.14 78.55
CA GLN A 460 15.66 77.42 77.85
C GLN A 460 15.68 78.65 78.77
N ASN A 461 15.52 78.49 80.08
CA ASN A 461 15.52 79.59 81.04
C ASN A 461 16.25 79.22 82.34
N ASP A 462 16.76 80.23 83.05
CA ASP A 462 17.46 80.06 84.33
C ASP A 462 16.52 79.71 85.50
N ASN A 463 15.22 79.55 85.21
CA ASN A 463 14.18 79.32 86.21
C ASN A 463 13.96 77.83 86.50
N VAL A 464 14.54 76.91 85.71
CA VAL A 464 14.53 75.46 85.94
C VAL A 464 15.93 74.91 85.66
N TRP A 465 16.53 74.17 86.58
CA TRP A 465 17.81 73.50 86.34
C TRP A 465 17.88 72.12 86.99
N PHE A 466 18.63 71.22 86.38
CA PHE A 466 18.85 69.87 86.88
C PHE A 466 20.16 69.79 87.65
N VAL A 467 20.13 69.15 88.82
CA VAL A 467 21.30 68.96 89.68
C VAL A 467 21.75 67.51 89.73
N GLN A 468 20.89 66.57 89.35
CA GLN A 468 21.21 65.15 89.34
C GLN A 468 20.41 64.43 88.25
N ILE A 469 21.12 63.57 87.51
CA ILE A 469 20.58 62.71 86.46
C ILE A 469 20.99 61.28 86.82
N GLU A 470 20.02 60.37 86.92
CA GLU A 470 20.23 58.98 87.30
C GLU A 470 19.69 58.07 86.17
N PRO A 471 20.54 57.24 85.53
CA PRO A 471 20.05 56.24 84.59
C PRO A 471 19.34 55.11 85.36
N LEU A 472 18.19 54.69 84.85
CA LEU A 472 17.43 53.57 85.41
C LEU A 472 17.40 52.40 84.42
N PHE A 473 17.62 51.21 84.96
CA PHE A 473 17.64 49.95 84.25
C PHE A 473 16.29 49.28 84.53
N GLN A 474 15.46 49.15 83.50
CA GLN A 474 14.07 48.67 83.65
C GLN A 474 13.25 49.43 84.71
N GLY A 475 13.46 50.75 84.82
CA GLY A 475 12.70 51.63 85.73
C GLY A 475 13.20 51.66 87.19
N ALA A 476 14.28 50.95 87.51
CA ALA A 476 14.91 50.98 88.82
C ALA A 476 16.42 51.30 88.74
N PRO A 477 17.01 51.95 89.76
CA PRO A 477 18.46 52.10 89.83
C PRO A 477 19.12 50.74 90.13
N LEU A 478 20.36 50.55 89.70
CA LEU A 478 21.13 49.34 90.04
C LEU A 478 21.48 49.33 91.53
N LYS A 479 21.57 48.11 92.08
CA LYS A 479 22.12 47.86 93.42
C LYS A 479 23.57 48.37 93.41
N ASP A 480 23.90 49.31 94.29
CA ASP A 480 25.22 49.98 94.42
C ASP A 480 25.50 51.15 93.45
N THR A 481 24.47 51.81 92.93
CA THR A 481 24.63 53.10 92.22
C THR A 481 25.28 54.15 93.13
N ALA A 482 26.34 54.82 92.66
CA ALA A 482 27.07 55.82 93.43
C ALA A 482 26.19 57.02 93.80
N LYS A 483 26.21 57.42 95.07
CA LYS A 483 25.48 58.60 95.56
C LYS A 483 26.34 59.86 95.50
N LEU A 484 25.72 61.01 95.25
CA LEU A 484 26.38 62.32 95.14
C LEU A 484 26.75 62.96 96.50
N GLY A 485 26.91 62.16 97.56
CA GLY A 485 27.31 62.63 98.89
C GLY A 485 26.34 63.67 99.49
N GLU A 486 26.86 64.77 100.04
CA GLU A 486 26.06 65.86 100.63
C GLU A 486 25.14 66.58 99.61
N ASN A 487 25.42 66.44 98.31
CA ASN A 487 24.66 67.06 97.22
C ASN A 487 23.55 66.16 96.67
N ASP A 488 23.42 64.92 97.15
CA ASP A 488 22.36 63.99 96.72
C ASP A 488 20.99 64.41 97.28
N ILE A 489 20.09 64.84 96.39
CA ILE A 489 18.76 65.28 96.77
C ILE A 489 17.69 64.19 96.63
N SER A 490 18.06 62.98 96.16
CA SER A 490 17.15 61.86 95.94
C SER A 490 16.36 61.47 97.20
N GLY A 491 17.01 61.52 98.36
CA GLY A 491 16.44 61.18 99.66
C GLY A 491 15.39 62.16 100.19
N ARG A 492 15.25 63.35 99.57
CA ARG A 492 14.22 64.33 99.94
C ARG A 492 12.85 63.98 99.37
N PHE A 493 12.81 63.15 98.32
CA PHE A 493 11.58 62.67 97.69
C PHE A 493 11.17 61.31 98.28
N LYS A 494 9.86 61.05 98.36
CA LYS A 494 9.37 59.71 98.72
C LYS A 494 9.89 58.69 97.71
N LYS A 495 10.35 57.54 98.22
CA LYS A 495 10.74 56.41 97.38
C LYS A 495 9.57 56.01 96.47
N PRO A 496 9.80 55.76 95.17
CA PRO A 496 8.76 55.27 94.27
C PRO A 496 8.18 53.94 94.79
N GLN A 497 6.92 53.65 94.47
CA GLN A 497 6.36 52.32 94.75
C GLN A 497 7.01 51.29 93.81
N THR A 498 7.97 50.52 94.31
CA THR A 498 8.59 49.44 93.54
C THR A 498 7.72 48.20 93.53
N ASN A 499 7.45 47.65 92.34
CA ASN A 499 6.77 46.37 92.19
C ASN A 499 7.68 45.23 92.70
N LYS A 500 7.30 44.58 93.80
CA LYS A 500 8.12 43.54 94.45
C LYS A 500 8.31 42.26 93.60
N ASN A 501 7.61 42.14 92.48
CA ASN A 501 7.68 40.99 91.56
C ASN A 501 8.51 41.24 90.28
N ALA A 502 9.15 42.40 90.12
CA ALA A 502 10.07 42.63 89.00
C ALA A 502 11.42 41.92 89.28
N GLY A 503 11.92 41.15 88.31
CA GLY A 503 13.24 40.53 88.37
C GLY A 503 14.38 41.56 88.48
N ALA A 504 15.61 41.09 88.76
CA ALA A 504 16.76 41.99 88.79
C ALA A 504 16.93 42.69 87.42
N PRO A 505 17.05 44.03 87.38
CA PRO A 505 17.12 44.76 86.12
C PRO A 505 18.40 44.43 85.33
N ASP A 506 18.29 44.30 84.01
CA ASP A 506 19.43 44.07 83.11
C ASP A 506 20.38 45.28 83.14
N ALA A 507 21.60 45.09 83.63
CA ALA A 507 22.62 46.12 83.77
C ALA A 507 23.16 46.64 82.42
N ASN A 508 22.79 46.02 81.30
CA ASN A 508 23.23 46.43 79.97
C ASN A 508 22.18 47.26 79.20
N VAL A 509 21.01 47.53 79.79
CA VAL A 509 19.93 48.24 79.10
C VAL A 509 19.35 49.34 79.98
N ILE A 510 19.67 50.59 79.65
CA ILE A 510 19.06 51.77 80.26
C ILE A 510 17.73 52.02 79.55
N THR A 511 16.65 52.13 80.32
CA THR A 511 15.29 52.33 79.77
C THR A 511 14.63 53.61 80.24
N HIS A 512 15.10 54.21 81.35
CA HIS A 512 14.58 55.48 81.83
C HIS A 512 15.74 56.35 82.34
N PHE A 513 15.52 57.66 82.39
CA PHE A 513 16.35 58.59 83.15
C PHE A 513 15.50 59.27 84.21
N ARG A 514 16.01 59.28 85.43
CA ARG A 514 15.47 60.06 86.51
C ARG A 514 16.22 61.38 86.61
N LEU A 515 15.47 62.47 86.53
CA LEU A 515 16.00 63.83 86.63
C LEU A 515 15.54 64.43 87.96
N TYR A 516 16.48 65.02 88.69
CA TYR A 516 16.18 65.83 89.86
C TYR A 516 16.58 67.27 89.58
N GLY A 517 15.63 68.18 89.73
CA GLY A 517 15.81 69.59 89.43
C GLY A 517 15.23 70.52 90.49
N MET A 518 15.58 71.79 90.34
CA MET A 518 15.05 72.90 91.12
C MET A 518 14.40 73.91 90.17
N PHE A 519 13.36 74.60 90.65
CA PHE A 519 12.71 75.68 89.90
C PHE A 519 12.46 76.89 90.79
N ARG A 520 12.44 78.10 90.20
CA ARG A 520 12.26 79.39 90.90
C ARG A 520 10.98 80.14 90.46
N GLU A 521 10.48 81.00 91.35
CA GLU A 521 9.46 82.06 91.14
C GLU A 521 7.99 81.63 91.04
N SER A 522 7.61 80.74 90.10
CA SER A 522 6.21 80.32 89.96
C SER A 522 6.04 78.96 89.25
N SER A 523 4.91 78.29 89.49
CA SER A 523 4.55 77.02 88.86
C SER A 523 4.47 77.11 87.32
N GLN A 524 4.31 78.30 86.75
CA GLN A 524 4.17 78.52 85.30
C GLN A 524 5.47 78.26 84.52
N SER A 525 6.64 78.50 85.12
CA SER A 525 7.95 78.17 84.52
C SER A 525 8.16 76.66 84.39
N LEU A 526 7.65 75.90 85.36
CA LEU A 526 7.66 74.43 85.36
C LEU A 526 6.74 73.86 84.26
N TYR A 527 5.54 74.42 84.11
CA TYR A 527 4.60 74.03 83.05
C TYR A 527 5.17 74.24 81.64
N GLY A 528 5.94 75.32 81.43
CA GLY A 528 6.59 75.58 80.14
C GLY A 528 7.65 74.54 79.77
N PHE A 529 8.48 74.10 80.73
CA PHE A 529 9.43 73.01 80.54
C PHE A 529 8.72 71.68 80.26
N GLU A 530 7.67 71.36 81.03
CA GLU A 530 6.92 70.11 80.91
C GLU A 530 6.22 69.96 79.55
N ASN A 531 5.66 71.05 79.02
CA ASN A 531 5.09 71.03 77.68
C ASN A 531 6.14 70.74 76.61
N ARG A 532 7.35 71.32 76.70
CA ARG A 532 8.43 71.02 75.74
C ARG A 532 8.96 69.59 75.90
N LEU A 533 8.96 69.07 77.13
CA LEU A 533 9.41 67.71 77.39
C LEU A 533 8.40 66.66 76.86
N LYS A 534 7.10 66.95 76.82
CA LYS A 534 6.09 66.10 76.17
C LYS A 534 6.34 65.91 74.66
N ASP A 535 6.96 66.90 74.02
CA ASP A 535 7.32 66.87 72.61
C ASP A 535 8.75 66.31 72.37
N SER A 536 9.37 65.72 73.39
CA SER A 536 10.70 65.11 73.28
C SER A 536 10.69 63.91 72.33
N VAL A 537 11.68 63.86 71.43
CA VAL A 537 11.94 62.70 70.55
C VAL A 537 12.72 61.59 71.25
N ILE A 538 13.30 61.88 72.42
CA ILE A 538 14.15 60.97 73.20
C ILE A 538 13.36 60.35 74.36
N PHE A 539 12.50 61.13 75.02
CA PHE A 539 11.73 60.70 76.18
C PHE A 539 10.25 60.54 75.85
N ASP A 540 9.67 59.41 76.24
CA ASP A 540 8.22 59.21 76.22
C ASP A 540 7.61 59.84 77.49
N ALA A 541 7.31 61.14 77.40
CA ALA A 541 6.88 61.97 78.53
C ALA A 541 5.43 62.47 78.43
N LYS A 542 4.57 61.75 77.69
CA LYS A 542 3.19 62.17 77.37
C LYS A 542 2.28 62.34 78.58
N GLU A 543 2.49 61.56 79.65
CA GLU A 543 1.75 61.64 80.91
C GLU A 543 2.68 61.98 82.09
N MET A 544 2.46 63.15 82.70
CA MET A 544 3.20 63.63 83.87
C MET A 544 2.28 63.70 85.09
N ASP A 545 2.10 62.56 85.75
CA ASP A 545 1.22 62.38 86.90
C ASP A 545 2.01 62.08 88.19
N GLY A 546 1.32 61.69 89.27
CA GLY A 546 1.93 61.38 90.57
C GLY A 546 2.89 60.19 90.59
N ASN A 547 3.01 59.41 89.50
CA ASN A 547 3.97 58.30 89.38
C ASN A 547 5.29 58.75 88.73
N ASN A 548 5.22 59.60 87.70
CA ASN A 548 6.39 60.03 86.92
C ASN A 548 6.91 61.43 87.31
N LYS A 549 6.14 62.19 88.11
CA LYS A 549 6.52 63.50 88.64
C LYS A 549 6.27 63.57 90.14
N THR A 550 7.19 64.18 90.88
CA THR A 550 6.96 64.53 92.29
C THR A 550 7.50 65.92 92.54
N VAL A 551 6.65 66.82 93.06
CA VAL A 551 7.02 68.20 93.39
C VAL A 551 6.99 68.38 94.90
N LEU A 552 8.01 69.04 95.43
CA LEU A 552 8.12 69.44 96.83
C LEU A 552 8.23 70.98 96.88
N GLU A 553 7.21 71.65 97.42
CA GLU A 553 7.20 73.10 97.63
C GLU A 553 7.45 73.42 99.13
N LYS A 554 8.40 74.31 99.44
CA LYS A 554 8.58 74.88 100.79
C LYS A 554 8.18 76.36 100.76
N GLY A 555 7.24 76.80 101.60
CA GLY A 555 6.94 78.23 101.83
C GLY A 555 7.67 78.78 103.08
N PRO A 556 7.55 80.08 103.44
CA PRO A 556 6.84 81.19 102.78
C PRO A 556 7.75 82.35 102.29
N ASN A 557 9.09 82.26 102.36
CA ASN A 557 10.01 83.35 101.97
C ASN A 557 11.16 82.94 101.02
N GLU A 558 11.08 81.77 100.39
CA GLU A 558 12.03 81.35 99.35
C GLU A 558 11.24 80.85 98.13
N TYR A 559 11.25 81.62 97.05
CA TYR A 559 10.54 81.30 95.80
C TYR A 559 11.23 80.17 95.02
N ALA A 560 11.48 79.00 95.63
CA ALA A 560 12.09 77.85 94.94
C ALA A 560 11.53 76.49 95.42
N GLY A 561 11.16 75.62 94.48
CA GLY A 561 10.70 74.24 94.72
C GLY A 561 11.63 73.19 94.13
N GLN A 562 11.51 71.94 94.58
CA GLN A 562 12.26 70.80 94.04
C GLN A 562 11.33 69.87 93.27
N VAL A 563 11.80 69.33 92.15
CA VAL A 563 11.04 68.41 91.30
C VAL A 563 11.87 67.17 90.94
N ARG A 564 11.20 66.02 90.88
CA ARG A 564 11.72 64.77 90.33
C ARG A 564 10.90 64.37 89.11
N TYR A 565 11.57 63.98 88.04
CA TYR A 565 10.98 63.35 86.86
C TYR A 565 11.56 61.96 86.64
N ASP A 566 10.71 60.96 86.40
CA ASP A 566 11.11 59.63 85.97
C ASP A 566 10.69 59.48 84.49
N LEU A 567 11.64 59.59 83.56
CA LEU A 567 11.36 59.70 82.13
C LEU A 567 11.78 58.43 81.38
N ARG A 568 10.84 57.79 80.70
CA ARG A 568 11.11 56.62 79.86
C ARG A 568 11.77 57.02 78.55
N LEU A 569 12.74 56.25 78.07
CA LEU A 569 13.33 56.43 76.74
C LEU A 569 12.45 55.79 75.66
N VAL A 570 12.35 56.46 74.51
CA VAL A 570 11.66 55.92 73.32
C VAL A 570 12.40 54.70 72.77
N GLU A 571 13.74 54.78 72.67
CA GLU A 571 14.62 53.66 72.35
C GLU A 571 15.53 53.34 73.54
N PRO A 572 15.59 52.07 74.02
CA PRO A 572 16.50 51.67 75.08
C PRO A 572 17.97 51.87 74.68
N ILE A 573 18.80 52.30 75.62
CA ILE A 573 20.24 52.39 75.41
C ILE A 573 20.89 51.09 75.85
N HIS A 574 21.55 50.44 74.91
CA HIS A 574 22.35 49.25 75.20
C HIS A 574 23.76 49.66 75.60
N THR A 575 24.09 49.51 76.88
CA THR A 575 25.43 49.76 77.43
C THR A 575 26.24 48.48 77.32
N ASN A 576 26.97 48.31 76.21
CA ASN A 576 27.83 47.15 76.02
C ASN A 576 29.02 47.19 77.00
N LYS A 577 28.93 46.47 78.14
CA LYS A 577 30.05 45.61 78.50
C LYS A 577 29.95 44.40 77.58
N ALA A 578 30.61 44.49 76.43
CA ALA A 578 30.78 43.37 75.53
C ALA A 578 31.31 42.16 76.32
N LYS A 579 30.72 40.98 76.09
CA LYS A 579 31.46 39.72 76.21
C LYS A 579 31.89 39.31 74.82
#